data_AF-A0A7V4IWX6-F1
#
_entry.id   AF-A0A7V4IWX6-F1
#
_cell.length_a   1.000
_cell.length_b   1.000
_cell.length_c   1.000
_cell.angle_alpha   90.00
_cell.angle_beta   90.00
_cell.angle_gamma   90.00
#
_symmetry.space_group_name_H-M   'P 1'
#
loop_
_entity.id
_entity.type
_entity.pdbx_description
1 polymer ?
#
loop_
_entity_poly.entity_id
_entity_poly.type
_entity_poly.pdbx_seq_one_letter_code
_entity_poly.pdbx_strand_id
1 'polypeptide(L)'
;MRPEQSSGTLLARAVTLRACTLSCLLIIALCWWIAYSEIRTTTTEITCTALPIGAVFALFVVCLVNQGLRRRWPKSALTPPELACVYILTVVGSSVAGIGMVGFLTPAVANPLWFTNQKWEQFAQSVPWSWAPRDPEALRAYYLGQSTLYKWEHIAAWLPPILVWGGFLALLMLTTLCILLLLRRAWVEDERLAFPIAQVPLAMTVQGGGLGEMLRSRALLYGFLIPVVLQSINNLNWLFPSIPQIPVKPTGNGPLDIGARITSPPWNALGYFPLAFHPNTIGLSFLLATDVSFACWSFYLVRKVLDVA
;
A
#
# COMPACT_ATOMS: atom_id res chain seq x y z
N MET A 1 -31.05 -9.39 23.88
CA MET A 1 -29.97 -8.42 24.12
C MET A 1 -29.78 -7.62 22.84
N ARG A 2 -29.83 -6.28 22.89
CA ARG A 2 -29.76 -5.43 21.69
C ARG A 2 -28.35 -5.52 21.04
N PRO A 3 -28.24 -5.61 19.70
CA PRO A 3 -26.96 -5.72 18.98
C PRO A 3 -25.99 -4.53 19.23
N GLU A 4 -26.49 -3.39 19.69
CA GLU A 4 -25.66 -2.23 20.05
C GLU A 4 -24.84 -2.44 21.33
N GLN A 5 -25.35 -3.19 22.31
CA GLN A 5 -24.63 -3.45 23.56
C GLN A 5 -23.46 -4.44 23.38
N SER A 6 -23.54 -5.36 22.42
CA SER A 6 -22.44 -6.28 22.11
C SER A 6 -21.32 -5.61 21.30
N SER A 7 -21.66 -4.62 20.48
CA SER A 7 -20.69 -3.89 19.65
C SER A 7 -19.79 -2.98 20.50
N GLY A 8 -20.35 -2.29 21.50
CA GLY A 8 -19.57 -1.45 22.42
C GLY A 8 -18.60 -2.23 23.31
N THR A 9 -18.98 -3.43 23.74
CA THR A 9 -18.11 -4.32 24.53
C THR A 9 -17.00 -4.97 23.69
N LEU A 10 -17.25 -5.22 22.40
CA LEU A 10 -16.22 -5.66 21.45
C LEU A 10 -15.18 -4.56 21.16
N LEU A 11 -15.62 -3.31 20.96
CA LEU A 11 -14.72 -2.16 20.76
C LEU A 11 -13.84 -1.89 22.00
N ALA A 12 -14.42 -1.91 23.20
CA ALA A 12 -13.67 -1.75 24.44
C ALA A 12 -12.62 -2.85 24.67
N ARG A 13 -12.85 -4.06 24.13
CA ARG A 13 -11.88 -5.16 24.16
C ARG A 13 -10.82 -5.07 23.06
N ALA A 14 -11.08 -4.31 21.99
CA ALA A 14 -10.17 -4.15 20.86
C ALA A 14 -9.17 -2.99 21.06
N VAL A 15 -9.62 -1.89 21.65
CA VAL A 15 -8.81 -0.68 21.84
C VAL A 15 -8.12 -0.73 23.20
N THR A 16 -6.93 -1.30 23.23
CA THR A 16 -6.09 -1.35 24.43
C THR A 16 -4.82 -0.53 24.25
N LEU A 17 -4.23 -0.05 25.35
CA LEU A 17 -2.98 0.73 25.28
C LEU A 17 -1.88 -0.02 24.53
N ARG A 18 -1.76 -1.35 24.73
CA ARG A 18 -0.78 -2.19 24.02
C ARG A 18 -1.03 -2.29 22.52
N ALA A 19 -2.29 -2.34 22.09
CA ALA A 19 -2.64 -2.35 20.67
C ALA A 19 -2.31 -0.98 20.04
N CYS A 20 -2.66 0.11 20.72
CA CYS A 20 -2.35 1.46 20.25
C CYS A 20 -0.84 1.72 20.17
N THR A 21 -0.07 1.37 21.20
CA THR A 21 1.40 1.57 21.19
C THR A 21 2.07 0.75 20.10
N LEU A 22 1.69 -0.52 19.95
CA LEU A 22 2.20 -1.35 18.85
C LEU A 22 1.85 -0.75 17.49
N SER A 23 0.62 -0.28 17.31
CA SER A 23 0.19 0.38 16.06
C SER A 23 1.03 1.61 15.76
N CYS A 24 1.26 2.49 16.74
CA CYS A 24 2.11 3.67 16.55
C CYS A 24 3.53 3.30 16.12
N LEU A 25 4.13 2.28 16.74
CA LEU A 25 5.46 1.79 16.36
C LEU A 25 5.48 1.22 14.94
N LEU A 26 4.46 0.45 14.57
CA LEU A 26 4.32 -0.11 13.22
C LEU A 26 4.10 0.98 12.18
N ILE A 27 3.30 2.01 12.48
CA ILE A 27 3.09 3.16 11.58
C ILE A 27 4.43 3.86 11.33
N ILE A 28 5.21 4.15 12.37
CA ILE A 28 6.53 4.77 12.21
C ILE A 28 7.45 3.90 11.33
N ALA A 29 7.52 2.60 11.61
CA ALA A 29 8.34 1.66 10.85
C ALA A 29 7.90 1.54 9.38
N LEU A 30 6.58 1.48 9.14
CA LEU A 30 6.03 1.43 7.78
C LEU A 30 6.26 2.74 7.04
N CYS A 31 6.01 3.90 7.64
CA CYS A 31 6.26 5.19 7.02
C CYS A 31 7.74 5.33 6.61
N TRP A 32 8.66 4.87 7.47
CA TRP A 32 10.08 4.83 7.13
C TRP A 32 10.37 3.88 5.96
N TRP A 33 9.82 2.66 5.99
CA TRP A 33 10.01 1.69 4.91
C TRP A 33 9.43 2.18 3.57
N ILE A 34 8.25 2.79 3.60
CA ILE A 34 7.58 3.40 2.44
C ILE A 34 8.45 4.52 1.87
N ALA A 35 8.84 5.50 2.69
CA ALA A 35 9.68 6.61 2.24
C ALA A 35 11.02 6.11 1.67
N TYR A 36 11.64 5.13 2.31
CA TYR A 36 12.89 4.56 1.83
C TYR A 36 12.71 3.83 0.48
N SER A 37 11.69 2.99 0.38
CA SER A 37 11.45 2.13 -0.79
C SER A 37 10.93 2.88 -2.01
N GLU A 38 9.98 3.80 -1.79
CA GLU A 38 9.29 4.51 -2.87
C GLU A 38 10.04 5.76 -3.30
N ILE A 39 10.52 6.55 -2.33
CA ILE A 39 11.10 7.87 -2.61
C ILE A 39 12.62 7.76 -2.78
N ARG A 40 13.31 7.08 -1.87
CA ARG A 40 14.78 7.05 -1.89
C ARG A 40 15.35 6.06 -2.89
N THR A 41 14.92 4.79 -2.84
CA THR A 41 15.47 3.75 -3.71
C THR A 41 14.69 3.59 -5.00
N THR A 42 13.43 4.04 -5.06
CA THR A 42 12.52 3.87 -6.20
C THR A 42 12.38 2.41 -6.64
N THR A 43 12.62 1.48 -5.72
CA THR A 43 12.71 0.03 -6.03
C THR A 43 11.36 -0.65 -5.96
N THR A 44 10.48 -0.22 -5.04
CA THR A 44 9.18 -0.88 -4.83
C THR A 44 8.17 0.10 -4.29
N GLU A 45 7.02 0.15 -4.96
CA GLU A 45 5.83 0.89 -4.55
C GLU A 45 4.95 0.02 -3.65
N ILE A 46 5.10 0.19 -2.35
CA ILE A 46 4.42 -0.61 -1.31
C ILE A 46 2.97 -0.17 -1.13
N THR A 47 2.69 1.09 -1.44
CA THR A 47 1.38 1.76 -1.24
C THR A 47 0.58 1.94 -2.53
N CYS A 48 1.17 1.75 -3.71
CA CYS A 48 0.50 1.99 -5.00
C CYS A 48 -0.40 0.84 -5.47
N THR A 49 -0.56 -0.21 -4.69
CA THR A 49 -1.45 -1.34 -5.00
C THR A 49 -2.74 -1.26 -4.17
N ALA A 50 -3.85 -1.74 -4.74
CA ALA A 50 -5.15 -1.72 -4.06
C ALA A 50 -5.15 -2.44 -2.69
N LEU A 51 -4.37 -3.52 -2.55
CA LEU A 51 -4.09 -4.12 -1.24
C LEU A 51 -2.95 -3.34 -0.56
N PRO A 52 -3.08 -2.95 0.72
CA PRO A 52 -1.99 -2.33 1.47
C PRO A 52 -0.97 -3.40 1.88
N ILE A 53 -0.15 -3.86 0.92
CA ILE A 53 0.75 -5.01 1.07
C ILE A 53 1.66 -4.86 2.29
N GLY A 54 2.21 -3.66 2.51
CA GLY A 54 3.07 -3.38 3.67
C GLY A 54 2.36 -3.62 5.01
N ALA A 55 1.10 -3.18 5.14
CA ALA A 55 0.32 -3.35 6.36
C ALA A 55 -0.14 -4.80 6.56
N VAL A 56 -0.50 -5.51 5.49
CA VAL A 56 -0.83 -6.95 5.55
C VAL A 56 0.40 -7.77 5.96
N PHE A 57 1.58 -7.45 5.41
CA PHE A 57 2.83 -8.08 5.80
C PHE A 57 3.20 -7.79 7.26
N ALA A 58 3.06 -6.53 7.71
CA ALA A 58 3.27 -6.17 9.11
C ALA A 58 2.33 -6.95 10.04
N LEU A 59 1.04 -7.06 9.69
CA LEU A 59 0.08 -7.89 10.42
C LEU A 59 0.51 -9.35 10.45
N PHE A 60 1.04 -9.90 9.34
CA PHE A 60 1.53 -11.27 9.29
C PHE A 60 2.67 -11.52 10.27
N VAL A 61 3.64 -10.61 10.32
CA VAL A 61 4.74 -10.66 11.28
C VAL A 61 4.21 -10.55 12.72
N VAL A 62 3.28 -9.62 12.98
CA VAL A 62 2.66 -9.47 14.30
C VAL A 62 1.92 -10.74 14.72
N CYS A 63 1.16 -11.35 13.81
CA CYS A 63 0.46 -12.61 14.08
C CYS A 63 1.43 -13.77 14.34
N LEU A 64 2.54 -13.87 13.60
CA LEU A 64 3.59 -14.87 13.82
C LEU A 64 4.19 -14.74 15.22
N VAL A 65 4.61 -13.52 15.56
CA VAL A 65 5.18 -13.19 16.87
C VAL A 65 4.15 -13.45 17.96
N ASN A 66 2.90 -13.02 17.78
CA ASN A 66 1.82 -13.23 18.74
C ASN A 66 1.51 -14.72 18.97
N GLN A 67 1.59 -15.54 17.93
CA GLN A 67 1.43 -17.00 18.06
C GLN A 67 2.57 -17.62 18.89
N GLY A 68 3.81 -17.16 18.69
CA GLY A 68 4.95 -17.52 19.52
C GLY A 68 4.79 -17.10 20.98
N LEU A 69 4.38 -15.84 21.22
CA LEU A 69 4.08 -15.33 22.56
C LEU A 69 2.96 -16.12 23.22
N ARG A 70 1.91 -16.51 22.49
CA ARG A 70 0.79 -17.27 23.08
C ARG A 70 1.23 -18.61 23.66
N ARG A 71 2.27 -19.23 23.08
CA ARG A 71 2.85 -20.49 23.59
C ARG A 71 3.68 -20.30 24.86
N ARG A 72 4.40 -19.18 24.98
CA ARG A 72 5.34 -18.94 26.10
C ARG A 72 4.78 -18.05 27.21
N TRP A 73 4.02 -17.01 26.85
CA TRP A 73 3.45 -16.00 27.74
C TRP A 73 2.01 -15.64 27.30
N PRO A 74 1.02 -16.50 27.57
CA PRO A 74 -0.36 -16.33 27.07
C PRO A 74 -1.04 -15.03 27.52
N LYS A 75 -0.66 -14.47 28.69
CA LYS A 75 -1.20 -13.20 29.19
C LYS A 75 -0.75 -11.99 28.36
N SER A 76 0.43 -12.06 27.75
CA SER A 76 1.01 -10.99 26.93
C SER A 76 0.55 -11.05 25.47
N ALA A 77 -0.06 -12.16 25.05
CA ALA A 77 -0.57 -12.31 23.70
C ALA A 77 -1.76 -11.36 23.43
N LEU A 78 -1.75 -10.75 22.25
CA LEU A 78 -2.84 -9.96 21.71
C LEU A 78 -4.03 -10.86 21.39
N THR A 79 -5.21 -10.36 21.73
CA THR A 79 -6.49 -10.98 21.39
C THR A 79 -6.87 -10.69 19.94
N PRO A 80 -7.78 -11.48 19.33
CA PRO A 80 -8.23 -11.25 17.95
C PRO A 80 -8.75 -9.83 17.69
N PRO A 81 -9.56 -9.20 18.58
CA PRO A 81 -9.99 -7.81 18.39
C PRO A 81 -8.83 -6.81 18.44
N GLU A 82 -7.82 -7.04 19.29
CA GLU A 82 -6.63 -6.17 19.34
C GLU A 82 -5.78 -6.29 18.08
N LEU A 83 -5.63 -7.49 17.51
CA LEU A 83 -4.93 -7.68 16.24
C LEU A 83 -5.66 -6.95 15.09
N ALA A 84 -6.99 -7.02 15.06
CA ALA A 84 -7.79 -6.28 14.09
C ALA A 84 -7.64 -4.76 14.28
N CYS A 85 -7.64 -4.28 15.53
CA CYS A 85 -7.36 -2.87 15.85
C CYS A 85 -5.98 -2.44 15.35
N VAL A 86 -4.94 -3.24 15.63
CA VAL A 86 -3.58 -2.99 15.16
C VAL A 86 -3.53 -2.88 13.64
N TYR A 87 -4.17 -3.80 12.93
CA TYR A 87 -4.24 -3.75 11.47
C TYR A 87 -4.92 -2.48 10.97
N ILE A 88 -6.12 -2.16 11.49
CA ILE A 88 -6.90 -0.98 11.05
C ILE A 88 -6.11 0.31 11.27
N LEU A 89 -5.56 0.51 12.47
CA LEU A 89 -4.77 1.69 12.80
C LEU A 89 -3.53 1.80 11.91
N THR A 90 -2.86 0.66 11.68
CA THR A 90 -1.65 0.61 10.85
C THR A 90 -1.95 0.95 9.38
N VAL A 91 -3.02 0.38 8.80
CA VAL A 91 -3.44 0.68 7.42
C VAL A 91 -3.78 2.16 7.28
N VAL A 92 -4.64 2.69 8.16
CA VAL A 92 -5.07 4.09 8.08
C VAL A 92 -3.88 5.03 8.28
N GLY A 93 -3.07 4.79 9.31
CA GLY A 93 -1.93 5.64 9.64
C GLY A 93 -0.82 5.63 8.58
N SER A 94 -0.55 4.49 7.95
CA SER A 94 0.50 4.40 6.92
C SER A 94 0.03 4.83 5.52
N SER A 95 -1.29 4.90 5.26
CA SER A 95 -1.84 5.27 3.94
C SER A 95 -1.39 6.64 3.43
N VAL A 96 -1.12 7.58 4.34
CA VAL A 96 -0.72 8.96 4.02
C VAL A 96 0.75 9.02 3.55
N ALA A 97 1.58 8.04 3.90
CA ALA A 97 3.02 8.07 3.65
C ALA A 97 3.40 7.73 2.20
N GLY A 98 2.46 7.19 1.41
CA GLY A 98 2.71 6.74 0.03
C GLY A 98 3.09 7.86 -0.93
N ILE A 99 3.69 7.48 -2.06
CA ILE A 99 4.12 8.40 -3.12
C ILE A 99 2.96 9.26 -3.64
N GLY A 100 1.76 8.68 -3.76
CA GLY A 100 0.54 9.36 -4.20
C GLY A 100 0.06 10.49 -3.28
N MET A 101 0.58 10.57 -2.06
CA MET A 101 0.18 11.54 -1.04
C MET A 101 1.38 12.39 -0.63
N VAL A 102 2.05 12.07 0.48
CA VAL A 102 3.20 12.86 0.98
C VAL A 102 4.34 12.89 -0.04
N GLY A 103 4.58 11.79 -0.77
CA GLY A 103 5.67 11.74 -1.76
C GLY A 103 5.51 12.73 -2.92
N PHE A 104 4.30 13.06 -3.36
CA PHE A 104 4.05 14.13 -4.33
C PHE A 104 3.88 15.49 -3.67
N LEU A 105 3.28 15.54 -2.48
CA LEU A 105 3.05 16.79 -1.77
C LEU A 105 4.36 17.50 -1.39
N THR A 106 5.34 16.77 -0.85
CA THR A 106 6.62 17.37 -0.44
C THR A 106 7.33 18.09 -1.58
N PRO A 107 7.56 17.47 -2.77
CA PRO A 107 8.13 18.17 -3.90
C PRO A 107 7.19 19.22 -4.49
N ALA A 108 5.86 19.02 -4.49
CA ALA A 108 4.93 20.05 -4.97
C ALA A 108 5.03 21.36 -4.16
N VAL A 109 5.31 21.24 -2.87
CA VAL A 109 5.50 22.37 -1.95
C VAL A 109 6.88 23.01 -2.08
N ALA A 110 7.94 22.20 -2.25
CA ALA A 110 9.33 22.69 -2.26
C ALA A 110 9.83 23.11 -3.66
N ASN A 111 9.44 22.39 -4.72
CA ASN A 111 9.97 22.57 -6.08
C ASN A 111 9.79 23.99 -6.61
N PRO A 112 8.64 24.66 -6.43
CA PRO A 112 8.46 26.02 -6.96
C PRO A 112 9.39 27.05 -6.32
N LEU A 113 9.89 26.80 -5.11
CA LEU A 113 10.78 27.72 -4.40
C LEU A 113 12.26 27.42 -4.68
N TRP A 114 12.59 26.23 -5.18
CA TRP A 114 13.96 25.82 -5.46
C TRP A 114 14.32 25.90 -6.95
N PHE A 115 13.44 25.45 -7.84
CA PHE A 115 13.72 25.45 -9.27
C PHE A 115 13.39 26.81 -9.90
N THR A 116 14.40 27.47 -10.44
CA THR A 116 14.26 28.78 -11.08
C THR A 116 13.79 28.62 -12.52
N ASN A 117 12.51 28.87 -12.75
CA ASN A 117 11.99 29.24 -14.07
C ASN A 117 10.92 30.34 -13.91
N GLN A 118 10.65 31.09 -14.97
CA GLN A 118 9.75 32.24 -14.93
C GLN A 118 8.35 31.89 -14.38
N LYS A 119 7.86 30.67 -14.63
CA LYS A 119 6.55 30.21 -14.15
C LYS A 119 6.57 29.88 -12.66
N TRP A 120 7.66 29.28 -12.17
CA TRP A 120 7.84 28.93 -10.76
C TRP A 120 8.04 30.17 -9.89
N GLU A 121 8.74 31.19 -10.37
CA GLU A 121 8.91 32.45 -9.64
C GLU A 121 7.56 33.15 -9.40
N GLN A 122 6.72 33.25 -10.44
CA GLN A 122 5.38 33.81 -10.33
C GLN A 122 4.52 33.00 -9.35
N PHE A 123 4.59 31.67 -9.43
CA PHE A 123 3.87 30.81 -8.49
C PHE A 123 4.38 30.98 -7.06
N ALA A 124 5.69 30.96 -6.83
CA ALA A 124 6.31 31.09 -5.51
C ALA A 124 5.99 32.43 -4.82
N GLN A 125 5.77 33.50 -5.59
CA GLN A 125 5.30 34.79 -5.06
C GLN A 125 3.85 34.73 -4.56
N SER A 126 2.99 33.92 -5.20
CA SER A 126 1.58 33.78 -4.84
C SER A 126 1.29 32.80 -3.69
N VAL A 127 2.24 31.90 -3.38
CA VAL A 127 2.06 30.88 -2.33
C VAL A 127 2.10 31.50 -0.93
N PRO A 128 1.11 31.24 -0.04
CA PRO A 128 1.18 31.69 1.35
C PRO A 128 2.44 31.18 2.09
N TRP A 129 2.98 31.97 3.01
CA TRP A 129 4.20 31.60 3.76
C TRP A 129 4.05 30.30 4.56
N SER A 130 2.82 29.97 4.98
CA SER A 130 2.53 28.77 5.77
C SER A 130 2.40 27.51 4.91
N TRP A 131 2.39 27.62 3.58
CA TRP A 131 2.19 26.48 2.68
C TRP A 131 3.49 25.86 2.20
N ALA A 132 4.63 26.57 2.31
CA ALA A 132 5.94 26.11 1.85
C ALA A 132 7.08 26.63 2.73
N PRO A 133 8.20 25.88 2.85
CA PRO A 133 9.36 26.33 3.62
C PRO A 133 10.04 27.50 2.90
N ARG A 134 10.08 28.66 3.55
CA ARG A 134 10.62 29.91 2.96
C ARG A 134 12.11 30.10 3.18
N ASP A 135 12.71 29.38 4.12
CA ASP A 135 14.12 29.48 4.41
C ASP A 135 14.96 28.84 3.27
N PRO A 136 15.80 29.63 2.56
CA PRO A 136 16.65 29.12 1.49
C PRO A 136 17.60 28.03 1.99
N GLU A 137 18.07 28.09 3.23
CA GLU A 137 18.99 27.10 3.79
C GLU A 137 18.27 25.77 4.08
N ALA A 138 17.03 25.83 4.57
CA ALA A 138 16.20 24.63 4.74
C ALA A 138 15.86 23.95 3.41
N LEU A 139 15.60 24.74 2.35
CA LEU A 139 15.42 24.22 0.99
C LEU A 139 16.72 23.62 0.44
N ARG A 140 17.85 24.33 0.59
CA ARG A 140 19.17 23.83 0.19
C ARG A 140 19.50 22.51 0.87
N ALA A 141 19.27 22.41 2.18
CA ALA A 141 19.47 21.19 2.96
C ALA A 141 18.56 20.03 2.52
N TYR A 142 17.32 20.34 2.12
CA TYR A 142 16.37 19.34 1.60
C TYR A 142 16.82 18.77 0.25
N TYR A 143 17.25 19.62 -0.70
CA TYR A 143 17.63 19.17 -2.05
C TYR A 143 19.05 18.61 -2.14
N LEU A 144 20.03 19.27 -1.52
CA LEU A 144 21.44 18.91 -1.65
C LEU A 144 21.90 17.93 -0.55
N GLY A 145 21.10 17.73 0.49
CA GLY A 145 21.48 16.94 1.65
C GLY A 145 22.58 17.62 2.47
N GLN A 146 23.52 16.82 3.00
CA GLN A 146 24.65 17.27 3.83
C GLN A 146 24.25 18.04 5.10
N SER A 147 23.03 17.83 5.58
CA SER A 147 22.49 18.45 6.77
C SER A 147 21.50 17.51 7.45
N THR A 148 20.86 17.98 8.53
CA THR A 148 19.93 17.16 9.33
C THR A 148 18.63 17.92 9.54
N LEU A 149 17.50 17.21 9.53
CA LEU A 149 16.20 17.82 9.86
C LEU A 149 16.15 18.33 11.30
N TYR A 150 16.99 17.80 12.20
CA TYR A 150 16.95 18.07 13.64
C TYR A 150 17.55 19.42 14.05
N LYS A 151 17.93 20.27 13.09
CA LYS A 151 18.29 21.66 13.37
C LYS A 151 17.03 22.48 13.60
N TRP A 152 17.04 23.35 14.61
CA TRP A 152 15.90 24.19 14.94
C TRP A 152 15.43 25.05 13.75
N GLU A 153 16.37 25.60 12.98
CA GLU A 153 16.09 26.40 11.78
C GLU A 153 15.26 25.62 10.74
N HIS A 154 15.64 24.37 10.47
CA HIS A 154 14.92 23.52 9.54
C HIS A 154 13.54 23.13 10.08
N ILE A 155 13.46 22.78 11.37
CA ILE A 155 12.17 22.48 12.01
C ILE A 155 11.25 23.69 11.91
N ALA A 156 11.73 24.89 12.26
CA ALA A 156 10.96 26.12 12.21
C ALA A 156 10.49 26.45 10.78
N ALA A 157 11.34 26.22 9.77
CA ALA A 157 10.98 26.44 8.36
C ALA A 157 9.91 25.46 7.86
N TRP A 158 9.95 24.20 8.30
CA TRP A 158 9.06 23.14 7.84
C TRP A 158 7.81 22.95 8.71
N LEU A 159 7.80 23.44 9.95
CA LEU A 159 6.69 23.25 10.86
C LEU A 159 5.37 23.87 10.34
N PRO A 160 5.33 25.12 9.83
CA PRO A 160 4.11 25.68 9.25
C PRO A 160 3.51 24.83 8.10
N PRO A 161 4.25 24.45 7.05
CA PRO A 161 3.68 23.60 6.00
C PRO A 161 3.29 22.21 6.52
N ILE A 162 4.04 21.62 7.43
CA ILE A 162 3.67 20.33 8.05
C ILE A 162 2.32 20.45 8.77
N LEU A 163 2.07 21.54 9.50
CA LEU A 163 0.82 21.73 10.23
C LEU A 163 -0.36 22.01 9.29
N VAL A 164 -0.18 22.87 8.29
CA VAL A 164 -1.24 23.20 7.32
C VAL A 164 -1.63 21.97 6.51
N TRP A 165 -0.64 21.31 5.89
CA TRP A 165 -0.91 20.16 5.05
C TRP A 165 -1.27 18.92 5.86
N GLY A 166 -0.69 18.74 7.05
CA GLY A 166 -1.09 17.68 7.98
C GLY A 166 -2.55 17.85 8.43
N GLY A 167 -2.97 19.08 8.75
CA GLY A 167 -4.36 19.40 9.06
C GLY A 167 -5.30 19.14 7.88
N PHE A 168 -4.92 19.56 6.67
CA PHE A 168 -5.67 19.27 5.45
C PHE A 168 -5.83 17.76 5.22
N LEU A 169 -4.75 16.98 5.34
CA LEU A 169 -4.78 15.53 5.16
C LEU A 169 -5.63 14.84 6.23
N ALA A 170 -5.56 15.30 7.48
CA ALA A 170 -6.41 14.79 8.55
C ALA A 170 -7.90 15.06 8.29
N LEU A 171 -8.24 16.27 7.81
CA LEU A 171 -9.60 16.61 7.40
C LEU A 171 -10.06 15.77 6.20
N LEU A 172 -9.20 15.57 5.20
CA LEU A 172 -9.50 14.73 4.04
C LEU A 172 -9.80 13.28 4.45
N MET A 173 -9.01 12.72 5.37
CA MET A 173 -9.24 11.39 5.92
C MET A 173 -10.55 11.33 6.71
N LEU A 174 -10.85 12.37 7.51
CA LEU A 174 -12.11 12.47 8.23
C LEU A 174 -13.31 12.55 7.28
N THR A 175 -13.24 13.37 6.22
CA THR A 175 -14.29 13.47 5.20
C THR A 175 -14.49 12.12 4.51
N THR A 176 -13.40 11.44 4.14
CA THR A 176 -13.48 10.10 3.55
C THR A 176 -14.15 9.11 4.50
N LEU A 177 -13.81 9.15 5.80
CA LEU A 177 -14.46 8.34 6.81
C LEU A 177 -15.96 8.67 6.94
N CYS A 178 -16.35 9.94 6.92
CA CYS A 178 -17.76 10.35 6.94
C CYS A 178 -18.52 9.81 5.72
N ILE A 179 -17.93 9.90 4.52
CA ILE A 179 -18.52 9.34 3.30
C ILE A 179 -18.67 7.82 3.43
N LEU A 180 -17.64 7.12 3.91
CA LEU A 180 -17.69 5.69 4.15
C LEU A 180 -18.79 5.31 5.13
N LEU A 181 -19.01 6.08 6.20
CA LEU A 181 -20.08 5.83 7.17
C LEU A 181 -21.48 5.98 6.56
N LEU A 182 -21.66 6.95 5.65
CA LEU A 182 -22.92 7.14 4.93
C LEU A 182 -23.19 5.99 3.94
N LEU A 183 -22.16 5.58 3.19
CA LEU A 183 -22.28 4.52 2.17
C LEU A 183 -22.21 3.11 2.73
N ARG A 184 -21.70 2.93 3.97
CA ARG A 184 -21.54 1.63 4.62
C ARG A 184 -22.80 0.79 4.53
N ARG A 185 -23.97 1.39 4.79
CA ARG A 185 -25.23 0.66 4.81
C ARG A 185 -25.59 0.14 3.42
N ALA A 186 -25.55 1.01 2.40
CA ALA A 186 -25.85 0.64 1.02
C ALA A 186 -24.90 -0.46 0.52
N TRP A 187 -23.60 -0.32 0.74
CA TRP A 187 -22.62 -1.30 0.26
C TRP A 187 -22.69 -2.65 0.97
N VAL A 188 -22.98 -2.67 2.27
CA VAL A 188 -22.99 -3.91 3.07
C VAL A 188 -24.34 -4.61 3.01
N GLU A 189 -25.45 -3.88 3.17
CA GLU A 189 -26.79 -4.46 3.30
C GLU A 189 -27.47 -4.64 1.94
N ASP A 190 -27.43 -3.61 1.09
CA ASP A 190 -28.17 -3.59 -0.18
C ASP A 190 -27.37 -4.25 -1.30
N GLU A 191 -26.12 -3.82 -1.50
CA GLU A 191 -25.26 -4.30 -2.60
C GLU A 191 -24.41 -5.53 -2.24
N ARG A 192 -24.29 -5.86 -0.94
CA ARG A 192 -23.54 -7.01 -0.42
C ARG A 192 -22.14 -7.16 -1.01
N LEU A 193 -21.40 -6.05 -1.04
CA LEU A 193 -20.05 -6.02 -1.61
C LEU A 193 -19.11 -7.01 -0.89
N ALA A 194 -18.33 -7.78 -1.64
CA ALA A 194 -17.56 -8.92 -1.10
C ALA A 194 -16.29 -8.53 -0.29
N PHE A 195 -15.94 -7.23 -0.22
CA PHE A 195 -14.70 -6.67 0.36
C PHE A 195 -13.46 -7.61 0.27
N PRO A 196 -13.00 -8.00 -0.93
CA PRO A 196 -11.96 -9.01 -1.13
C PRO A 196 -10.66 -8.72 -0.36
N ILE A 197 -10.28 -7.44 -0.31
CA ILE A 197 -9.03 -6.95 0.29
C ILE A 197 -9.02 -7.12 1.82
N ALA A 198 -10.20 -7.19 2.45
CA ALA A 198 -10.32 -7.40 3.90
C ALA A 198 -10.22 -8.87 4.32
N GLN A 199 -10.39 -9.82 3.37
CA GLN A 199 -10.49 -11.26 3.67
C GLN A 199 -9.21 -11.81 4.30
N VAL A 200 -8.04 -11.44 3.77
CA VAL A 200 -6.74 -11.92 4.29
C VAL A 200 -6.51 -11.44 5.74
N PRO A 201 -6.59 -10.13 6.06
CA PRO A 201 -6.52 -9.66 7.45
C PRO A 201 -7.57 -10.28 8.38
N LEU A 202 -8.80 -10.47 7.91
CA LEU A 202 -9.89 -11.08 8.70
C LEU A 202 -9.58 -12.55 9.04
N ALA A 203 -9.06 -13.31 8.07
CA ALA A 203 -8.65 -14.70 8.28
C ALA A 203 -7.50 -14.81 9.31
N MET A 204 -6.58 -13.85 9.31
CA MET A 204 -5.45 -13.81 10.25
C MET A 204 -5.83 -13.42 11.68
N THR A 205 -6.96 -12.71 11.83
CA THR A 205 -7.38 -12.11 13.11
C THR A 205 -8.62 -12.78 13.70
N VAL A 206 -9.81 -12.43 13.23
CA VAL A 206 -11.09 -12.72 13.90
C VAL A 206 -11.79 -13.97 13.37
N GLN A 207 -11.73 -14.24 12.05
CA GLN A 207 -12.65 -15.17 11.38
C GLN A 207 -12.05 -16.54 11.00
N GLY A 208 -10.73 -16.74 11.05
CA GLY A 208 -10.07 -17.92 10.46
C GLY A 208 -9.31 -18.85 11.42
N GLY A 209 -9.65 -18.89 12.72
CA GLY A 209 -8.88 -19.64 13.73
C GLY A 209 -7.47 -19.08 14.00
N GLY A 210 -7.15 -17.96 13.36
CA GLY A 210 -5.88 -17.26 13.42
C GLY A 210 -4.83 -17.82 12.45
N LEU A 211 -3.67 -17.17 12.43
CA LEU A 211 -2.56 -17.51 11.54
C LEU A 211 -2.18 -19.00 11.54
N GLY A 212 -2.28 -19.68 12.69
CA GLY A 212 -1.91 -21.09 12.80
C GLY A 212 -2.74 -22.04 11.96
N GLU A 213 -4.03 -21.76 11.79
CA GLU A 213 -4.91 -22.56 10.94
C GLU A 213 -4.72 -22.21 9.47
N MET A 214 -4.54 -20.91 9.18
CA MET A 214 -4.19 -20.41 7.85
C MET A 214 -2.93 -21.12 7.30
N LEU A 215 -1.86 -21.19 8.11
CA LEU A 215 -0.59 -21.84 7.73
C LEU A 215 -0.68 -23.37 7.61
N ARG A 216 -1.75 -24.02 8.11
CA ARG A 216 -1.98 -25.46 7.88
C ARG A 216 -2.55 -25.74 6.50
N SER A 217 -3.12 -24.73 5.83
CA SER A 217 -3.63 -24.89 4.47
C SER A 217 -2.49 -25.10 3.47
N ARG A 218 -2.45 -26.28 2.84
CA ARG A 218 -1.47 -26.59 1.78
C ARG A 218 -1.60 -25.63 0.60
N ALA A 219 -2.83 -25.23 0.25
CA ALA A 219 -3.08 -24.30 -0.84
C ALA A 219 -2.45 -22.93 -0.57
N LEU A 220 -2.61 -22.40 0.64
CA LEU A 220 -1.97 -21.14 1.04
C LEU A 220 -0.45 -21.29 1.05
N LEU A 221 0.07 -22.41 1.54
CA LEU A 221 1.51 -22.66 1.57
C LEU A 221 2.10 -22.66 0.16
N TYR A 222 1.47 -23.33 -0.81
CA TYR A 222 1.91 -23.26 -2.21
C TYR A 222 1.75 -21.86 -2.80
N GLY A 223 0.63 -21.19 -2.53
CA GLY A 223 0.36 -19.81 -2.93
C GLY A 223 1.36 -18.80 -2.37
N PHE A 224 2.01 -19.11 -1.24
CA PHE A 224 3.09 -18.33 -0.65
C PHE A 224 4.48 -18.74 -1.19
N LEU A 225 4.81 -20.04 -1.13
CA LEU A 225 6.15 -20.54 -1.46
C LEU A 225 6.51 -20.36 -2.93
N ILE A 226 5.57 -20.58 -3.86
CA ILE A 226 5.83 -20.44 -5.29
C ILE A 226 6.29 -19.01 -5.63
N PRO A 227 5.53 -17.94 -5.31
CA PRO A 227 6.00 -16.57 -5.52
C PRO A 227 7.30 -16.25 -4.79
N VAL A 228 7.45 -16.68 -3.54
CA VAL A 228 8.66 -16.41 -2.75
C VAL A 228 9.90 -16.98 -3.44
N VAL A 229 9.85 -18.23 -3.89
CA VAL A 229 10.96 -18.89 -4.59
C VAL A 229 11.23 -18.20 -5.93
N LEU A 230 10.20 -18.00 -6.76
CA LEU A 230 10.36 -17.40 -8.09
C LEU A 230 10.92 -15.97 -8.02
N GLN A 231 10.38 -15.15 -7.12
CA GLN A 231 10.83 -13.78 -6.94
C GLN A 231 12.21 -13.73 -6.29
N SER A 232 12.54 -14.65 -5.38
CA SER A 232 13.88 -14.72 -4.79
C SER A 232 14.93 -15.07 -5.84
N ILE A 233 14.65 -16.03 -6.74
CA ILE A 233 15.55 -16.36 -7.85
C ILE A 233 15.76 -15.14 -8.76
N ASN A 234 14.68 -14.43 -9.10
CA ASN A 234 14.77 -13.22 -9.94
C ASN A 234 15.50 -12.06 -9.25
N ASN A 235 15.30 -11.85 -7.95
CA ASN A 235 16.06 -10.87 -7.17
C ASN A 235 17.53 -11.26 -7.04
N LEU A 236 17.82 -12.55 -6.89
CA LEU A 236 19.18 -13.06 -6.87
C LEU A 236 19.86 -12.92 -8.23
N ASN A 237 19.17 -13.15 -9.35
CA ASN A 237 19.68 -12.84 -10.69
C ASN A 237 20.00 -11.34 -10.84
N TRP A 238 19.18 -10.45 -10.28
CA TRP A 238 19.44 -9.02 -10.32
C TRP A 238 20.71 -8.62 -9.55
N LEU A 239 20.97 -9.25 -8.39
CA LEU A 239 22.20 -9.04 -7.60
C LEU A 239 23.42 -9.77 -8.19
N PHE A 240 23.20 -10.97 -8.72
CA PHE A 240 24.20 -11.88 -9.25
C PHE A 240 23.76 -12.38 -10.62
N PRO A 241 24.15 -11.70 -11.72
CA PRO A 241 23.71 -12.03 -13.08
C PRO A 241 24.04 -13.46 -13.55
N SER A 242 24.90 -14.19 -12.83
CA SER A 242 25.21 -15.61 -13.09
C SER A 242 24.06 -16.57 -12.79
N ILE A 243 23.08 -16.17 -11.97
CA ILE A 243 21.89 -16.98 -11.66
C ILE A 243 20.88 -16.78 -12.80
N PRO A 244 20.29 -17.83 -13.40
CA PRO A 244 19.34 -17.66 -14.49
C PRO A 244 18.04 -17.01 -14.00
N GLN A 245 17.56 -16.03 -14.76
CA GLN A 245 16.27 -15.39 -14.51
C GLN A 245 15.12 -16.32 -14.95
N ILE A 246 14.05 -16.37 -14.16
CA ILE A 246 12.79 -17.00 -14.56
C ILE A 246 11.85 -15.90 -15.05
N PRO A 247 11.50 -15.86 -16.35
CA PRO A 247 10.63 -14.83 -16.90
C PRO A 247 9.21 -15.01 -16.37
N VAL A 248 8.85 -14.24 -15.34
CA VAL A 248 7.50 -14.20 -14.76
C VAL A 248 6.75 -12.90 -15.08
N LYS A 249 7.48 -11.81 -15.35
CA LYS A 249 6.91 -10.52 -15.73
C LYS A 249 7.13 -10.28 -17.22
N PRO A 250 6.17 -9.67 -17.93
CA PRO A 250 6.37 -9.26 -19.31
C PRO A 250 7.46 -8.19 -19.34
N THR A 251 8.53 -8.47 -20.06
CA THR A 251 9.46 -7.45 -20.55
C THR A 251 9.03 -7.09 -21.97
N GLY A 252 9.17 -5.83 -22.37
CA GLY A 252 8.86 -5.42 -23.76
C GLY A 252 9.67 -6.26 -24.73
N ASN A 253 9.02 -6.87 -25.72
CA ASN A 253 9.60 -7.87 -26.65
C ASN A 253 10.19 -9.12 -25.98
N GLY A 254 9.83 -9.38 -24.71
CA GLY A 254 10.24 -10.56 -23.97
C GLY A 254 9.49 -11.82 -24.39
N PRO A 255 9.88 -13.00 -23.87
CA PRO A 255 9.25 -14.28 -24.22
C PRO A 255 7.75 -14.34 -23.88
N LEU A 256 7.30 -13.45 -23.00
CA LEU A 256 5.93 -13.35 -22.51
C LEU A 256 5.05 -12.36 -23.27
N ASP A 257 5.58 -11.61 -24.25
CA ASP A 257 4.76 -10.78 -25.14
C ASP A 257 4.34 -11.59 -26.37
N ILE A 258 3.07 -12.00 -26.39
CA ILE A 258 2.50 -12.78 -27.52
C ILE A 258 2.40 -11.88 -28.75
N GLY A 259 2.08 -10.61 -28.54
CA GLY A 259 1.84 -9.65 -29.62
C GLY A 259 3.10 -9.37 -30.45
N ALA A 260 4.27 -9.31 -29.80
CA ALA A 260 5.55 -9.21 -30.48
C ALA A 260 5.85 -10.37 -31.45
N ARG A 261 5.17 -11.51 -31.30
CA ARG A 261 5.32 -12.68 -32.20
C ARG A 261 4.31 -12.70 -33.35
N ILE A 262 3.32 -11.81 -33.31
CA ILE A 262 2.28 -11.70 -34.34
C ILE A 262 2.72 -10.62 -35.33
N THR A 263 3.30 -11.03 -36.45
CA THR A 263 3.88 -10.11 -37.45
C THR A 263 3.02 -9.94 -38.70
N SER A 264 2.04 -10.82 -38.93
CA SER A 264 1.18 -10.80 -40.12
C SER A 264 0.00 -9.83 -39.98
N PRO A 265 -0.25 -8.94 -40.97
CA PRO A 265 -1.46 -8.12 -41.01
C PRO A 265 -2.76 -8.94 -41.14
N PRO A 266 -3.90 -8.47 -40.57
CA PRO A 266 -4.06 -7.25 -39.76
C PRO A 266 -3.65 -7.45 -38.28
N TRP A 267 -3.41 -8.69 -37.86
CA TRP A 267 -3.21 -9.06 -36.45
C TRP A 267 -1.96 -8.47 -35.81
N ASN A 268 -0.99 -8.00 -36.59
CA ASN A 268 0.16 -7.26 -36.08
C ASN A 268 -0.23 -5.93 -35.40
N ALA A 269 -1.43 -5.41 -35.66
CA ALA A 269 -1.97 -4.23 -34.99
C ALA A 269 -2.36 -4.47 -33.51
N LEU A 270 -2.46 -5.73 -33.05
CA LEU A 270 -2.68 -6.07 -31.63
C LEU A 270 -1.64 -5.43 -30.70
N GLY A 271 -0.45 -5.15 -31.23
CA GLY A 271 0.65 -4.52 -30.51
C GLY A 271 1.02 -5.31 -29.25
N TYR A 272 1.34 -4.61 -28.17
CA TYR A 272 1.72 -5.22 -26.90
C TYR A 272 0.61 -6.12 -26.33
N PHE A 273 0.83 -7.45 -26.29
CA PHE A 273 -0.13 -8.42 -25.79
C PHE A 273 0.55 -9.36 -24.79
N PRO A 274 0.81 -8.87 -23.56
CA PRO A 274 1.59 -9.58 -22.57
C PRO A 274 0.81 -10.71 -21.88
N LEU A 275 1.48 -11.83 -21.68
CA LEU A 275 1.12 -12.86 -20.71
C LEU A 275 1.94 -12.65 -19.44
N ALA A 276 1.31 -12.25 -18.35
CA ALA A 276 2.01 -11.89 -17.13
C ALA A 276 1.71 -12.88 -15.99
N PHE A 277 2.73 -13.51 -15.43
CA PHE A 277 2.60 -14.26 -14.19
C PHE A 277 2.94 -13.36 -13.01
N HIS A 278 1.92 -12.65 -12.50
CA HIS A 278 2.03 -11.83 -11.30
C HIS A 278 1.35 -12.53 -10.12
N PRO A 279 2.08 -13.29 -9.27
CA PRO A 279 1.43 -14.11 -8.24
C PRO A 279 0.62 -13.30 -7.23
N ASN A 280 1.08 -12.09 -6.89
CA ASN A 280 0.33 -11.17 -6.02
C ASN A 280 -1.02 -10.80 -6.65
N THR A 281 -1.01 -10.36 -7.91
CA THR A 281 -2.23 -10.03 -8.65
C THR A 281 -3.14 -11.23 -8.79
N ILE A 282 -2.60 -12.42 -9.11
CA ILE A 282 -3.37 -13.66 -9.19
C ILE A 282 -4.04 -13.98 -7.85
N GLY A 283 -3.31 -13.85 -6.73
CA GLY A 283 -3.84 -14.07 -5.39
C GLY A 283 -4.95 -13.07 -5.03
N LEU A 284 -4.82 -11.80 -5.42
CA LEU A 284 -5.86 -10.78 -5.23
C LEU A 284 -7.08 -11.00 -6.13
N SER A 285 -6.84 -11.33 -7.41
CA SER A 285 -7.90 -11.61 -8.38
C SER A 285 -8.69 -12.86 -8.01
N PHE A 286 -8.08 -13.84 -7.33
CA PHE A 286 -8.79 -14.99 -6.79
C PHE A 286 -9.89 -14.60 -5.78
N LEU A 287 -9.72 -13.48 -5.08
CA LEU A 287 -10.70 -12.98 -4.12
C LEU A 287 -11.80 -12.12 -4.80
N LEU A 288 -11.63 -11.76 -6.08
CA LEU A 288 -12.64 -11.02 -6.84
C LEU A 288 -13.82 -11.91 -7.21
N ALA A 289 -14.99 -11.28 -7.35
CA ALA A 289 -16.16 -11.96 -7.88
C ALA A 289 -15.91 -12.39 -9.34
N THR A 290 -16.49 -13.54 -9.72
CA THR A 290 -16.21 -14.22 -11.00
C THR A 290 -16.68 -13.39 -12.19
N ASP A 291 -17.81 -12.71 -12.04
CA ASP A 291 -18.38 -11.74 -12.98
C ASP A 291 -17.44 -10.56 -13.23
N VAL A 292 -16.84 -9.97 -12.19
CA VAL A 292 -15.85 -8.89 -12.32
C VAL A 292 -14.60 -9.38 -13.06
N SER A 293 -14.09 -10.56 -12.69
CA SER A 293 -12.92 -11.15 -13.34
C SER A 293 -13.17 -11.45 -14.82
N PHE A 294 -14.36 -11.97 -15.15
CA PHE A 294 -14.80 -12.21 -16.52
C PHE A 294 -14.94 -10.90 -17.32
N ALA A 295 -15.53 -9.86 -16.71
CA ALA A 295 -15.67 -8.56 -17.35
C ALA A 295 -14.31 -7.94 -17.69
N CYS A 296 -13.37 -7.90 -16.74
CA CYS A 296 -12.02 -7.38 -16.97
C CYS A 296 -11.31 -8.10 -18.13
N TRP A 297 -11.39 -9.44 -18.16
CA TRP A 297 -10.77 -10.24 -19.21
C TRP A 297 -11.44 -10.05 -20.57
N SER A 298 -12.77 -10.10 -20.63
CA SER A 298 -13.52 -9.96 -21.89
C SER A 298 -13.39 -8.56 -22.48
N PHE A 299 -13.49 -7.50 -21.67
CA PHE A 299 -13.28 -6.13 -22.15
C PHE A 299 -11.85 -5.88 -22.62
N TYR A 300 -10.86 -6.49 -21.98
CA TYR A 300 -9.48 -6.43 -22.46
C TYR A 300 -9.34 -7.07 -23.85
N LEU A 301 -9.97 -8.23 -24.07
CA LEU A 301 -9.97 -8.86 -25.39
C LEU A 301 -10.75 -8.05 -26.44
N VAL A 302 -11.89 -7.47 -26.08
CA VAL A 302 -12.65 -6.58 -26.97
C VAL A 302 -11.79 -5.40 -27.39
N ARG A 303 -11.12 -4.73 -26.43
CA ARG A 303 -10.17 -3.66 -26.74
C ARG A 303 -9.09 -4.13 -27.71
N LYS A 304 -8.54 -5.33 -27.52
CA LYS A 304 -7.53 -5.89 -28.43
C LYS A 304 -8.05 -6.16 -29.83
N VAL A 305 -9.28 -6.65 -29.96
CA VAL A 305 -9.92 -6.80 -31.27
C VAL A 305 -10.16 -5.44 -31.93
N LEU A 306 -10.55 -4.42 -31.16
CA LEU A 306 -10.73 -3.06 -31.64
C LEU A 306 -9.41 -2.41 -32.09
N ASP A 307 -8.27 -2.76 -31.50
CA ASP A 307 -6.95 -2.29 -31.95
C ASP A 307 -6.61 -2.81 -33.38
N VAL A 308 -7.27 -3.89 -33.84
CA VAL A 308 -7.02 -4.55 -35.14
C VAL A 308 -8.02 -4.16 -36.23
N ALA A 309 -9.23 -3.75 -35.84
CA ALA A 309 -10.35 -3.42 -36.74
C ALA A 309 -10.18 -2.02 -37.35
#